data_AF-A0A6N2E4V6-F1
#
_entry.id   AF-A0A6N2E4V6-F1
#
_cell.length_a   1.000
_cell.length_b   1.000
_cell.length_c   1.000
_cell.angle_alpha   90.00
_cell.angle_beta   90.00
_cell.angle_gamma   90.00
#
_symmetry.space_group_name_H-M   'P 1'
#
loop_
_entity.id
_entity.type
_entity.pdbx_description
1 polymer ?
#
loop_
_entity_poly.entity_id
_entity_poly.type
_entity_poly.pdbx_seq_one_letter_code
_entity_poly.pdbx_strand_id
1 'polypeptide(L)'
;MIQATQPHQLFRTLRLVLLTLALLCPSVDSLMAQENEAAAQPTPNDAVDDVEDTEQVEEARSLLDERREVLEFGIDSEIIELLPALEAQREDRLHEEIAEVFGFTLNTELRTKVLSFFREMEHDALQVEVIQLLENFRDEPRDLVLEALRYTESVMQDPPDRVFAALDDISRSNLPRLAPTAIRVTGAIGSEPEVRLLLALLEDDLSNNEVRGSVILALGSLGHVNAVESLMEILEDTSESDILRHYSADSLGKIGDARALPAIRAALSGGDATMRAYAVHALSNFPGEDDVRRLLTAALRDSNSQVRTFALRGLANAKAVEAFNAVRYRAERDPDQRVRMEAYKTLASFGSTEAFDFLRERYETETLSFELRSAALTQLVEHDLSGSIESIQKVIAVEWDKRNSRILDHTARSLSTLDTNQLNELYVSFLDHPDITMQLYGIRAVGRNRITSQRERLETIAEDAPNQALRRTARAALESMNLNSSKREPVNRAH
;
A
#
# COMPACT_ATOMS: atom_id res chain seq x y z
N MET A 1 -6.61 31.29 6.87
CA MET A 1 -5.47 31.16 5.94
C MET A 1 -4.29 30.60 6.70
N ILE A 2 -4.25 29.28 6.84
CA ILE A 2 -3.09 28.51 7.29
C ILE A 2 -3.09 27.31 6.33
N GLN A 3 -2.20 27.35 5.34
CA GLN A 3 -2.02 26.25 4.39
C GLN A 3 -1.17 25.18 5.06
N ALA A 4 -1.68 23.95 5.05
CA ALA A 4 -0.95 22.75 5.43
C ALA A 4 0.22 22.53 4.47
N THR A 5 1.43 22.56 4.99
CA THR A 5 2.65 22.20 4.27
C THR A 5 2.90 20.69 4.36
N GLN A 6 3.24 20.12 3.20
CA GLN A 6 3.59 18.71 2.98
C GLN A 6 4.82 18.28 3.82
N PRO A 7 4.89 17.03 4.32
CA PRO A 7 5.94 16.53 5.23
C PRO A 7 7.36 16.55 4.63
N HIS A 8 7.50 16.63 3.30
CA HIS A 8 8.81 16.70 2.64
C HIS A 8 9.56 18.04 2.81
N GLN A 9 8.90 19.13 3.20
CA GLN A 9 9.58 20.43 3.43
C GLN A 9 10.21 20.58 4.82
N LEU A 10 9.78 19.79 5.82
CA LEU A 10 10.39 19.81 7.15
C LEU A 10 11.79 19.17 7.17
N PHE A 11 12.03 18.15 6.34
CA PHE A 11 13.34 17.49 6.24
C PHE A 11 14.38 18.36 5.53
N ARG A 12 13.98 19.20 4.57
CA ARG A 12 14.89 20.15 3.89
C ARG A 12 15.31 21.32 4.78
N THR A 13 14.47 21.76 5.71
CA THR A 13 14.78 22.85 6.64
C THR A 13 15.63 22.39 7.83
N LEU A 14 15.45 21.17 8.35
CA LEU A 14 16.30 20.63 9.43
C LEU A 14 17.75 20.39 9.00
N ARG A 15 17.97 19.95 7.74
CA ARG A 15 19.32 19.67 7.21
C ARG A 15 20.15 20.93 6.96
N LEU A 16 19.49 22.06 6.64
CA LEU A 16 20.17 23.37 6.47
C LEU A 16 20.49 24.07 7.80
N VAL A 17 19.73 23.81 8.87
CA VAL A 17 20.00 24.35 10.21
C VAL A 17 21.14 23.59 10.90
N LEU A 18 21.26 22.29 10.67
CA LEU A 18 22.38 21.48 11.19
C LEU A 18 23.71 21.76 10.47
N LEU A 19 23.69 22.14 9.18
CA LEU A 19 24.91 22.51 8.44
C LEU A 19 25.43 23.93 8.74
N THR A 20 24.61 24.80 9.34
CA THR A 20 25.00 26.18 9.68
C THR A 20 25.51 26.34 11.12
N LEU A 21 25.27 25.36 11.99
CA LEU A 21 25.76 25.34 13.39
C LEU A 21 27.17 24.73 13.55
N ALA A 22 27.72 24.08 12.52
CA ALA A 22 29.06 23.49 12.54
C ALA A 22 30.20 24.44 12.08
N LEU A 23 29.89 25.70 11.73
CA LEU A 23 30.85 26.67 11.20
C LEU A 23 31.19 27.83 12.18
N LEU A 24 30.84 27.71 13.45
CA LEU A 24 31.09 28.74 14.48
C LEU A 24 31.63 28.14 15.77
N CYS A 25 32.87 27.64 15.78
CA CYS A 25 33.73 27.66 16.97
C CYS A 25 35.20 27.32 16.63
N PRO A 26 36.17 28.22 16.88
CA PRO A 26 37.59 27.91 16.73
C PRO A 26 38.18 27.31 18.01
N SER A 27 38.99 26.26 17.83
CA SER A 27 40.18 25.86 18.63
C SER A 27 40.24 26.12 20.14
N VAL A 28 40.31 25.03 20.93
CA VAL A 28 40.98 25.02 22.24
C VAL A 28 41.83 23.74 22.36
N ASP A 29 43.00 23.77 21.74
CA ASP A 29 44.14 22.94 22.14
C ASP A 29 44.88 23.67 23.27
N SER A 30 44.63 23.27 24.51
CA SER A 30 45.53 23.43 25.67
C SER A 30 44.70 23.21 26.94
N LEU A 31 44.81 22.02 27.53
CA LEU A 31 44.66 21.73 28.98
C LEU A 31 44.58 20.21 29.18
N MET A 32 45.67 19.51 28.86
CA MET A 32 45.92 18.15 29.34
C MET A 32 47.38 18.04 29.74
N ALA A 33 47.69 18.46 30.97
CA ALA A 33 48.89 18.07 31.69
C ALA A 33 48.73 18.47 33.16
N GLN A 34 48.35 17.52 34.02
CA GLN A 34 49.01 17.21 35.30
C GLN A 34 48.15 16.22 36.12
N GLU A 35 48.71 15.01 36.26
CA GLU A 35 48.82 14.17 37.46
C GLU A 35 47.85 14.42 38.63
N ASN A 36 47.13 13.37 39.08
CA ASN A 36 47.61 12.62 40.26
C ASN A 36 46.88 11.28 40.49
N GLU A 37 47.67 10.31 40.95
CA GLU A 37 47.31 8.96 41.38
C GLU A 37 46.42 8.94 42.64
N ALA A 38 45.49 7.98 42.72
CA ALA A 38 45.20 7.24 43.95
C ALA A 38 44.49 5.91 43.64
N ALA A 39 45.08 4.82 44.14
CA ALA A 39 44.68 3.43 43.93
C ALA A 39 43.48 2.97 44.78
N ALA A 40 42.65 2.08 44.23
CA ALA A 40 41.94 1.02 44.98
C ALA A 40 41.38 -0.09 44.03
N GLN A 41 42.13 -1.20 43.95
CA GLN A 41 41.80 -2.64 43.75
C GLN A 41 40.62 -3.12 42.85
N PRO A 42 40.83 -4.17 42.02
CA PRO A 42 39.77 -4.80 41.22
C PRO A 42 39.00 -5.85 42.03
N THR A 43 37.67 -5.86 41.93
CA THR A 43 36.82 -6.98 42.35
C THR A 43 36.59 -7.94 41.18
N PRO A 44 36.78 -9.26 41.36
CA PRO A 44 36.67 -10.24 40.28
C PRO A 44 35.25 -10.82 40.23
N ASN A 45 34.47 -10.42 39.24
CA ASN A 45 33.43 -11.22 38.59
C ASN A 45 32.69 -10.31 37.62
N ASP A 46 32.90 -10.55 36.34
CA ASP A 46 31.93 -10.45 35.24
C ASP A 46 32.71 -10.82 33.98
N ALA A 47 33.11 -12.09 33.92
CA ALA A 47 33.73 -12.71 32.75
C ALA A 47 32.91 -13.96 32.43
N VAL A 48 31.63 -13.77 32.13
CA VAL A 48 30.76 -14.85 31.60
C VAL A 48 29.81 -14.36 30.50
N ASP A 49 29.53 -13.06 30.35
CA ASP A 49 28.62 -12.59 29.28
C ASP A 49 29.31 -12.13 27.97
N ASP A 50 30.64 -12.00 27.94
CA ASP A 50 31.35 -11.52 26.73
C ASP A 50 31.68 -12.62 25.70
N VAL A 51 31.56 -13.90 26.06
CA VAL A 51 32.01 -15.03 25.21
C VAL A 51 30.96 -15.44 24.17
N GLU A 52 29.67 -15.43 24.52
CA GLU A 52 28.59 -15.72 23.54
C GLU A 52 28.47 -14.64 22.47
N ASP A 53 28.66 -13.36 22.84
CA ASP A 53 28.66 -12.25 21.89
C ASP A 53 29.91 -12.23 20.98
N THR A 54 31.06 -12.74 21.45
CA THR A 54 32.26 -12.85 20.58
C THR A 54 32.18 -14.01 19.60
N GLU A 55 31.68 -15.18 20.02
CA GLU A 55 31.54 -16.35 19.13
C GLU A 55 30.53 -16.09 18.00
N GLN A 56 29.38 -15.47 18.31
CA GLN A 56 28.38 -15.12 17.29
C GLN A 56 28.88 -14.07 16.29
N VAL A 57 29.68 -13.11 16.76
CA VAL A 57 30.31 -12.09 15.90
C VAL A 57 31.40 -12.70 15.02
N GLU A 58 32.16 -13.67 15.53
CA GLU A 58 33.20 -14.37 14.79
C GLU A 58 32.61 -15.32 13.74
N GLU A 59 31.53 -16.05 14.08
CA GLU A 59 30.79 -16.91 13.14
C GLU A 59 30.12 -16.08 12.03
N ALA A 60 29.52 -14.94 12.38
CA ALA A 60 28.94 -14.02 11.39
C ALA A 60 29.99 -13.40 10.45
N ARG A 61 31.19 -13.08 10.96
CA ARG A 61 32.31 -12.62 10.12
C ARG A 61 32.79 -13.73 9.19
N SER A 62 32.98 -14.94 9.71
CA SER A 62 33.39 -16.10 8.93
C SER A 62 32.41 -16.41 7.79
N LEU A 63 31.10 -16.28 8.04
CA LEU A 63 30.07 -16.50 7.03
C LEU A 63 30.08 -15.41 5.95
N LEU A 64 30.37 -14.15 6.30
CA LEU A 64 30.50 -13.08 5.31
C LEU A 64 31.73 -13.25 4.43
N ASP A 65 32.84 -13.68 5.02
CA ASP A 65 34.07 -13.96 4.29
C ASP A 65 33.86 -15.11 3.30
N GLU A 66 33.17 -16.19 3.70
CA GLU A 66 32.79 -17.29 2.79
C GLU A 66 31.89 -16.79 1.65
N ARG A 67 30.88 -15.96 1.94
CA ARG A 67 29.99 -15.39 0.93
C ARG A 67 30.73 -14.47 -0.04
N ARG A 68 31.68 -13.69 0.47
CA ARG A 68 32.57 -12.84 -0.33
C ARG A 68 33.44 -13.69 -1.25
N GLU A 69 34.02 -14.78 -0.76
CA GLU A 69 34.79 -15.72 -1.59
C GLU A 69 33.93 -16.31 -2.72
N VAL A 70 32.65 -16.64 -2.47
CA VAL A 70 31.73 -17.09 -3.52
C VAL A 70 31.50 -16.00 -4.58
N LEU A 71 31.37 -14.73 -4.18
CA LEU A 71 31.22 -13.61 -5.13
C LEU A 71 32.49 -13.36 -5.95
N GLU A 72 33.67 -13.51 -5.34
CA GLU A 72 34.97 -13.25 -5.98
C GLU A 72 35.44 -14.41 -6.87
N PHE A 73 35.20 -15.66 -6.47
CA PHE A 73 35.81 -16.86 -7.08
C PHE A 73 34.82 -17.95 -7.50
N GLY A 74 33.56 -17.87 -7.08
CA GLY A 74 32.54 -18.87 -7.39
C GLY A 74 32.12 -18.88 -8.86
N ILE A 75 31.49 -19.96 -9.29
CA ILE A 75 30.87 -20.03 -10.63
C ILE A 75 29.50 -19.34 -10.65
N ASP A 76 29.00 -18.99 -11.83
CA ASP A 76 27.73 -18.26 -11.99
C ASP A 76 26.57 -18.88 -11.19
N SER A 77 26.46 -20.22 -11.15
CA SER A 77 25.38 -20.90 -10.42
C SER A 77 25.49 -20.75 -8.90
N GLU A 78 26.70 -20.75 -8.34
CA GLU A 78 26.91 -20.56 -6.90
C GLU A 78 26.52 -19.14 -6.48
N ILE A 79 26.88 -18.15 -7.32
CA ILE A 79 26.49 -16.75 -7.08
C ILE A 79 24.96 -16.59 -7.20
N ILE A 80 24.34 -17.16 -8.23
CA ILE A 80 22.88 -17.12 -8.40
C ILE A 80 22.15 -17.73 -7.19
N GLU A 81 22.67 -18.83 -6.64
CA GLU A 81 22.10 -19.47 -5.44
C GLU A 81 22.31 -18.65 -4.16
N LEU A 82 23.38 -17.84 -4.10
CA LEU A 82 23.69 -16.99 -2.95
C LEU A 82 22.80 -15.73 -2.87
N LEU A 83 22.51 -15.07 -4.00
CA LEU A 83 21.80 -13.77 -4.03
C LEU A 83 20.48 -13.74 -3.22
N PRO A 84 19.57 -14.74 -3.31
CA PRO A 84 18.32 -14.73 -2.54
C PRO A 84 18.54 -14.76 -1.02
N ALA A 85 19.61 -15.41 -0.55
CA ALA A 85 19.93 -15.47 0.87
C ALA A 85 20.40 -14.09 1.38
N LEU A 86 21.18 -13.37 0.57
CA LEU A 86 21.62 -12.00 0.85
C LEU A 86 20.43 -11.03 0.86
N GLU A 87 19.53 -11.15 -0.12
CA GLU A 87 18.32 -10.34 -0.23
C GLU A 87 17.41 -10.53 1.00
N ALA A 88 17.15 -11.79 1.38
CA ALA A 88 16.31 -12.11 2.53
C ALA A 88 16.86 -11.57 3.87
N GLN A 89 18.19 -11.45 3.96
CA GLN A 89 18.88 -10.91 5.13
C GLN A 89 19.08 -9.39 5.05
N ARG A 90 18.72 -8.76 3.91
CA ARG A 90 19.06 -7.37 3.56
C ARG A 90 20.54 -7.06 3.80
N GLU A 91 21.41 -7.96 3.36
CA GLU A 91 22.85 -7.82 3.53
C GLU A 91 23.41 -6.75 2.58
N ASP A 92 23.93 -5.66 3.14
CA ASP A 92 24.38 -4.48 2.39
C ASP A 92 25.91 -4.38 2.26
N ARG A 93 26.67 -5.07 3.12
CA ARG A 93 28.14 -5.01 3.14
C ARG A 93 28.83 -5.67 1.94
N LEU A 94 28.08 -6.43 1.14
CA LEU A 94 28.57 -7.13 -0.05
C LEU A 94 28.13 -6.47 -1.37
N HIS A 95 27.54 -5.27 -1.31
CA HIS A 95 27.04 -4.59 -2.50
C HIS A 95 28.14 -4.24 -3.51
N GLU A 96 29.37 -3.95 -3.07
CA GLU A 96 30.46 -3.63 -3.98
C GLU A 96 30.85 -4.85 -4.82
N GLU A 97 31.03 -5.99 -4.18
CA GLU A 97 31.40 -7.26 -4.80
C GLU A 97 30.28 -7.77 -5.73
N ILE A 98 29.02 -7.65 -5.31
CA ILE A 98 27.87 -8.01 -6.17
C ILE A 98 27.81 -7.09 -7.41
N ALA A 99 28.13 -5.79 -7.27
CA ALA A 99 28.17 -4.89 -8.41
C ALA A 99 29.32 -5.23 -9.37
N GLU A 100 30.50 -5.60 -8.85
CA GLU A 100 31.63 -6.06 -9.65
C GLU A 100 31.28 -7.31 -10.48
N VAL A 101 30.54 -8.26 -9.90
CA VAL A 101 30.05 -9.45 -10.63
C VAL A 101 29.29 -9.04 -11.89
N PHE A 102 28.46 -7.99 -11.84
CA PHE A 102 27.71 -7.51 -13.01
C PHE A 102 28.62 -7.07 -14.16
N GLY A 103 29.75 -6.43 -13.83
CA GLY A 103 30.68 -5.86 -14.80
C GLY A 103 31.57 -6.90 -15.49
N PHE A 104 31.94 -7.98 -14.79
CA PHE A 104 32.86 -9.00 -15.33
C PHE A 104 32.17 -10.20 -15.97
N THR A 105 30.95 -10.54 -15.56
CA THR A 105 30.26 -11.71 -16.11
C THR A 105 29.62 -11.43 -17.49
N LEU A 106 29.76 -12.38 -18.42
CA LEU A 106 29.01 -12.39 -19.69
C LEU A 106 27.69 -13.16 -19.58
N ASN A 107 27.44 -13.82 -18.44
CA ASN A 107 26.24 -14.61 -18.24
C ASN A 107 25.03 -13.71 -18.03
N THR A 108 24.13 -13.71 -19.01
CA THR A 108 22.91 -12.89 -18.99
C THR A 108 21.99 -13.21 -17.83
N GLU A 109 21.88 -14.49 -17.44
CA GLU A 109 21.05 -14.88 -16.30
C GLU A 109 21.59 -14.28 -15.00
N LEU A 110 22.91 -14.41 -14.78
CA LEU A 110 23.56 -13.82 -13.60
C LEU A 110 23.43 -12.29 -13.59
N ARG A 111 23.69 -11.60 -14.71
CA ARG A 111 23.50 -10.14 -14.83
C ARG A 111 22.06 -9.74 -14.47
N THR A 112 21.08 -10.50 -14.96
CA THR A 112 19.65 -10.25 -14.66
C THR A 112 19.35 -10.45 -13.18
N LYS A 113 19.92 -11.49 -12.54
CA LYS A 113 19.74 -11.75 -11.11
C LYS A 113 20.39 -10.68 -10.23
N VAL A 114 21.56 -10.19 -10.63
CA VAL A 114 22.24 -9.10 -9.93
C VAL A 114 21.43 -7.78 -10.03
N LEU A 115 20.87 -7.44 -11.20
CA LEU A 115 19.96 -6.28 -11.31
C LEU A 115 18.71 -6.44 -10.45
N SER A 116 18.10 -7.62 -10.46
CA SER A 116 16.93 -7.90 -9.61
C SER A 116 17.26 -7.76 -8.14
N PHE A 117 18.43 -8.24 -7.71
CA PHE A 117 18.91 -8.08 -6.34
C PHE A 117 18.97 -6.59 -5.95
N PHE A 118 19.67 -5.76 -6.72
CA PHE A 118 19.78 -4.34 -6.39
C PHE A 118 18.45 -3.59 -6.50
N ARG A 119 17.53 -4.03 -7.37
CA ARG A 119 16.17 -3.49 -7.45
C ARG A 119 15.38 -3.76 -6.17
N GLU A 120 15.40 -4.99 -5.65
CA GLU A 120 14.72 -5.35 -4.39
C GLU A 120 15.38 -4.71 -3.16
N MET A 121 16.68 -4.46 -3.24
CA MET A 121 17.43 -3.70 -2.24
C MET A 121 17.25 -2.18 -2.36
N GLU A 122 16.56 -1.69 -3.39
CA GLU A 122 16.37 -0.26 -3.71
C GLU A 122 17.71 0.52 -3.76
N HIS A 123 18.77 -0.13 -4.26
CA HIS A 123 20.14 0.38 -4.17
C HIS A 123 20.74 0.71 -5.55
N ASP A 124 21.46 1.82 -5.63
CA ASP A 124 21.79 2.50 -6.90
C ASP A 124 23.16 2.16 -7.51
N ALA A 125 23.79 1.10 -7.00
CA ALA A 125 25.15 0.69 -7.36
C ALA A 125 25.37 0.47 -8.86
N LEU A 126 24.33 0.09 -9.62
CA LEU A 126 24.42 -0.24 -11.05
C LEU A 126 23.89 0.87 -11.96
N GLN A 127 23.73 2.10 -11.48
CA GLN A 127 23.21 3.19 -12.30
C GLN A 127 23.99 3.39 -13.60
N VAL A 128 25.33 3.34 -13.55
CA VAL A 128 26.16 3.62 -14.72
C VAL A 128 26.01 2.53 -15.77
N GLU A 129 26.06 1.28 -15.33
CA GLU A 129 25.96 0.07 -16.13
C GLU A 129 24.57 -0.06 -16.75
N VAL A 130 23.52 0.22 -15.98
CA VAL A 130 22.13 0.22 -16.47
C VAL A 130 21.94 1.26 -17.55
N ILE A 131 22.50 2.46 -17.39
CA ILE A 131 22.36 3.49 -18.43
C ILE A 131 23.06 3.07 -19.72
N GLN A 132 24.27 2.55 -19.64
CA GLN A 132 24.99 2.03 -20.82
C GLN A 132 24.22 0.88 -21.49
N LEU A 133 23.59 0.01 -20.70
CA LEU A 133 22.78 -1.08 -21.19
C LEU A 133 21.55 -0.57 -21.94
N LEU A 134 20.85 0.42 -21.40
CA LEU A 134 19.69 1.05 -22.05
C LEU A 134 20.09 1.80 -23.33
N GLU A 135 21.22 2.51 -23.33
CA GLU A 135 21.75 3.19 -24.53
C GLU A 135 22.09 2.19 -25.65
N ASN A 136 22.52 0.98 -25.30
CA ASN A 136 22.90 -0.08 -26.26
C ASN A 136 21.86 -1.22 -26.37
N PHE A 137 20.59 -0.96 -26.01
CA PHE A 137 19.54 -1.99 -25.87
C PHE A 137 19.33 -2.91 -27.09
N ARG A 138 19.75 -2.46 -28.29
CA ARG A 138 19.61 -3.23 -29.53
C ARG A 138 20.56 -4.43 -29.60
N ASP A 139 21.70 -4.32 -28.93
CA ASP A 139 22.75 -5.33 -28.90
C ASP A 139 22.67 -6.19 -27.62
N GLU A 140 21.79 -5.84 -26.69
CA GLU A 140 21.64 -6.50 -25.39
C GLU A 140 20.49 -7.54 -25.39
N PRO A 141 20.58 -8.59 -24.55
CA PRO A 141 19.50 -9.54 -24.37
C PRO A 141 18.21 -8.87 -23.85
N ARG A 142 17.07 -9.21 -24.44
CA ARG A 142 15.78 -8.55 -24.14
C ARG A 142 15.37 -8.63 -22.67
N ASP A 143 15.55 -9.78 -22.03
CA ASP A 143 15.18 -9.96 -20.62
C ASP A 143 16.04 -9.11 -19.69
N LEU A 144 17.31 -8.91 -20.06
CA LEU A 144 18.23 -8.06 -19.34
C LEU A 144 17.86 -6.58 -19.49
N VAL A 145 17.50 -6.13 -20.70
CA VAL A 145 16.97 -4.77 -20.93
C VAL A 145 15.67 -4.55 -20.14
N LEU A 146 14.78 -5.55 -20.09
CA LEU A 146 13.55 -5.46 -19.30
C LEU A 146 13.83 -5.28 -17.80
N GLU A 147 14.82 -6.00 -17.25
CA GLU A 147 15.19 -5.83 -15.84
C GLU A 147 15.88 -4.47 -15.60
N ALA A 148 16.70 -4.01 -16.54
CA ALA A 148 17.28 -2.67 -16.49
C ALA A 148 16.21 -1.55 -16.47
N LEU A 149 15.13 -1.70 -17.24
CA LEU A 149 13.98 -0.78 -17.21
C LEU A 149 13.26 -0.81 -15.85
N ARG A 150 13.07 -2.00 -15.24
CA ARG A 150 12.45 -2.14 -13.90
C ARG A 150 13.32 -1.56 -12.80
N TYR A 151 14.63 -1.76 -12.90
CA TYR A 151 15.62 -1.16 -12.02
C TYR A 151 15.53 0.37 -12.10
N THR A 152 15.52 0.91 -13.32
CA THR A 152 15.41 2.36 -13.57
C THR A 152 14.16 2.94 -12.90
N GLU A 153 13.00 2.30 -13.07
CA GLU A 153 11.75 2.73 -12.44
C GLU A 153 11.78 2.72 -10.90
N SER A 154 12.35 1.67 -10.30
CA SER A 154 12.24 1.44 -8.86
C SER A 154 13.33 2.17 -8.06
N VAL A 155 14.49 2.39 -8.69
CA VAL A 155 15.71 2.85 -8.00
C VAL A 155 16.09 4.28 -8.37
N MET A 156 15.92 4.70 -9.63
CA MET A 156 16.39 6.02 -10.08
C MET A 156 15.35 7.11 -9.80
N GLN A 157 15.49 7.83 -8.69
CA GLN A 157 14.57 8.91 -8.30
C GLN A 157 14.72 10.20 -9.12
N ASP A 158 15.93 10.49 -9.62
CA ASP A 158 16.25 11.69 -10.43
C ASP A 158 17.23 11.28 -11.54
N PRO A 159 16.76 10.51 -12.54
CA PRO A 159 17.62 9.98 -13.58
C PRO A 159 18.14 11.10 -14.49
N PRO A 160 19.40 11.03 -14.95
CA PRO A 160 19.96 12.03 -15.86
C PRO A 160 19.28 11.99 -17.24
N ASP A 161 19.30 13.12 -17.97
CA ASP A 161 18.66 13.27 -19.31
C ASP A 161 18.95 12.13 -20.30
N ARG A 162 20.14 11.52 -20.22
CA ARG A 162 20.53 10.38 -21.06
C ARG A 162 19.65 9.13 -20.84
N VAL A 163 19.09 8.94 -19.65
CA VAL A 163 18.09 7.89 -19.38
C VAL A 163 16.85 8.17 -20.21
N PHE A 164 16.32 9.39 -20.18
CA PHE A 164 15.13 9.74 -20.95
C PHE A 164 15.37 9.67 -22.47
N ALA A 165 16.57 10.02 -22.93
CA ALA A 165 16.97 9.81 -24.32
C ALA A 165 16.95 8.30 -24.71
N ALA A 166 17.52 7.44 -23.88
CA ALA A 166 17.48 5.99 -24.10
C ALA A 166 16.04 5.43 -24.03
N LEU A 167 15.22 5.92 -23.09
CA LEU A 167 13.81 5.53 -22.98
C LEU A 167 13.02 5.96 -24.22
N ASP A 168 13.24 7.16 -24.77
CA ASP A 168 12.60 7.62 -26.01
C ASP A 168 13.02 6.74 -27.21
N ASP A 169 14.30 6.42 -27.33
CA ASP A 169 14.82 5.51 -28.38
C ASP A 169 14.21 4.10 -28.30
N ILE A 170 14.06 3.56 -27.08
CA ILE A 170 13.40 2.26 -26.85
C ILE A 170 11.90 2.37 -27.17
N SER A 171 11.25 3.47 -26.78
CA SER A 171 9.81 3.72 -27.00
C SER A 171 9.45 3.80 -28.48
N ARG A 172 10.34 4.35 -29.31
CA ARG A 172 10.21 4.43 -30.77
C ARG A 172 10.60 3.14 -31.49
N SER A 173 11.13 2.16 -30.78
CA SER A 173 11.51 0.88 -31.37
C SER A 173 10.29 -0.01 -31.64
N ASN A 174 10.31 -0.79 -32.73
CA ASN A 174 9.27 -1.79 -32.99
C ASN A 174 9.54 -3.11 -32.21
N LEU A 175 10.04 -3.00 -30.97
CA LEU A 175 10.34 -4.14 -30.12
C LEU A 175 9.17 -4.36 -29.14
N PRO A 176 8.40 -5.46 -29.29
CA PRO A 176 7.30 -5.77 -28.39
C PRO A 176 7.78 -5.85 -26.94
N ARG A 177 6.91 -5.45 -26.01
CA ARG A 177 7.19 -5.33 -24.56
C ARG A 177 8.19 -4.25 -24.18
N LEU A 178 9.31 -4.08 -24.89
CA LEU A 178 10.31 -3.07 -24.55
C LEU A 178 9.75 -1.66 -24.71
N ALA A 179 9.15 -1.33 -25.86
CA ALA A 179 8.59 0.00 -26.10
C ALA A 179 7.49 0.38 -25.07
N PRO A 180 6.43 -0.44 -24.86
CA PRO A 180 5.44 -0.17 -23.81
C PRO A 180 6.05 -0.04 -22.40
N THR A 181 7.08 -0.83 -22.09
CA THR A 181 7.75 -0.77 -20.79
C THR A 181 8.53 0.53 -20.64
N ALA A 182 9.30 0.94 -21.63
CA ALA A 182 10.05 2.19 -21.60
C ALA A 182 9.12 3.40 -21.44
N ILE A 183 8.02 3.44 -22.19
CA ILE A 183 6.99 4.49 -22.08
C ILE A 183 6.40 4.55 -20.66
N ARG A 184 6.10 3.38 -20.08
CA ARG A 184 5.60 3.28 -18.71
C ARG A 184 6.63 3.78 -17.69
N VAL A 185 7.91 3.43 -17.86
CA VAL A 185 9.01 3.93 -17.02
C VAL A 185 9.10 5.45 -17.13
N THR A 186 9.08 6.01 -18.35
CA THR A 186 9.03 7.46 -18.57
C THR A 186 7.84 8.10 -17.84
N GLY A 187 6.66 7.50 -17.89
CA GLY A 187 5.48 8.01 -17.17
C GLY A 187 5.57 7.92 -15.64
N ALA A 188 6.39 7.01 -15.10
CA ALA A 188 6.54 6.79 -13.67
C ALA A 188 7.61 7.70 -13.04
N ILE A 189 8.72 7.94 -13.74
CA ILE A 189 9.87 8.70 -13.21
C ILE A 189 10.09 10.05 -13.89
N GLY A 190 9.40 10.31 -15.00
CA GLY A 190 9.55 11.53 -15.78
C GLY A 190 8.92 12.76 -15.12
N SER A 191 9.11 13.90 -15.77
CA SER A 191 8.58 15.19 -15.34
C SER A 191 7.98 15.96 -16.53
N GLU A 192 7.88 17.29 -16.44
CA GLU A 192 7.24 18.10 -17.47
C GLU A 192 7.89 18.00 -18.86
N PRO A 193 9.22 17.90 -19.03
CA PRO A 193 9.85 17.72 -20.34
C PRO A 193 9.41 16.44 -21.06
N GLU A 194 9.24 15.34 -20.32
CA GLU A 194 8.86 14.03 -20.86
C GLU A 194 7.43 14.04 -21.43
N VAL A 195 6.58 14.95 -20.97
CA VAL A 195 5.25 15.17 -21.57
C VAL A 195 5.37 15.53 -23.05
N ARG A 196 6.34 16.39 -23.41
CA ARG A 196 6.53 16.78 -24.82
C ARG A 196 7.03 15.60 -25.66
N LEU A 197 7.92 14.77 -25.10
CA LEU A 197 8.43 13.57 -25.79
C LEU A 197 7.29 12.58 -26.05
N LEU A 198 6.46 12.33 -25.04
CA LEU A 198 5.31 11.43 -25.13
C LEU A 198 4.22 11.97 -26.08
N LEU A 199 3.95 13.27 -26.08
CA LEU A 199 3.02 13.88 -27.05
C LEU A 199 3.54 13.78 -28.48
N ALA A 200 4.83 14.04 -28.72
CA ALA A 200 5.43 13.85 -30.04
C ALA A 200 5.35 12.38 -30.49
N LEU A 201 5.60 11.43 -29.57
CA LEU A 201 5.46 10.01 -29.86
C LEU A 201 4.00 9.61 -30.19
N LEU A 202 3.01 10.28 -29.61
CA LEU A 202 1.59 10.04 -29.90
C LEU A 202 1.18 10.58 -31.28
N GLU A 203 1.80 11.69 -31.72
CA GLU A 203 1.58 12.33 -33.03
C GLU A 203 2.25 11.57 -34.18
N ASP A 204 3.35 10.86 -33.90
CA ASP A 204 3.93 9.95 -34.89
C ASP A 204 2.89 8.93 -35.36
N ASP A 205 2.96 8.50 -36.62
CA ASP A 205 2.05 7.51 -37.24
C ASP A 205 2.23 6.11 -36.63
N LEU A 206 1.88 5.99 -35.35
CA LEU A 206 1.89 4.76 -34.59
C LEU A 206 0.64 3.98 -34.94
N SER A 207 0.75 3.09 -35.92
CA SER A 207 -0.32 2.11 -36.19
C SER A 207 -0.59 1.14 -35.01
N ASN A 208 0.24 1.15 -33.97
CA ASN A 208 0.16 0.23 -32.83
C ASN A 208 -0.57 0.85 -31.62
N ASN A 209 -1.82 0.41 -31.40
CA ASN A 209 -2.64 0.82 -30.25
C ASN A 209 -2.07 0.42 -28.88
N GLU A 210 -1.22 -0.61 -28.79
CA GLU A 210 -0.56 -0.96 -27.52
C GLU A 210 0.43 0.13 -27.09
N VAL A 211 1.23 0.62 -28.04
CA VAL A 211 2.20 1.70 -27.80
C VAL A 211 1.45 3.00 -27.52
N ARG A 212 0.48 3.38 -28.36
CA ARG A 212 -0.36 4.58 -28.14
C ARG A 212 -1.08 4.55 -26.79
N GLY A 213 -1.63 3.40 -26.42
CA GLY A 213 -2.29 3.22 -25.12
C GLY A 213 -1.32 3.40 -23.95
N SER A 214 -0.09 2.90 -24.09
CA SER A 214 0.97 3.10 -23.09
C SER A 214 1.34 4.58 -22.97
N VAL A 215 1.42 5.31 -24.09
CA VAL A 215 1.70 6.75 -24.10
C VAL A 215 0.61 7.53 -23.37
N ILE A 216 -0.65 7.25 -23.69
CA ILE A 216 -1.81 7.87 -23.03
C ILE A 216 -1.76 7.67 -21.51
N LEU A 217 -1.54 6.43 -21.06
CA LEU A 217 -1.45 6.11 -19.63
C LEU A 217 -0.23 6.75 -18.95
N ALA A 218 0.91 6.85 -19.65
CA ALA A 218 2.10 7.53 -19.15
C ALA A 218 1.86 9.03 -18.98
N LEU A 219 1.20 9.70 -19.95
CA LEU A 219 0.79 11.10 -19.83
C LEU A 219 -0.13 11.33 -18.62
N GLY A 220 -1.08 10.41 -18.39
CA GLY A 220 -1.94 10.44 -17.21
C GLY A 220 -1.18 10.27 -15.88
N SER A 221 -0.12 9.46 -15.88
CA SER A 221 0.71 9.19 -14.70
C SER A 221 1.61 10.38 -14.34
N LEU A 222 2.13 11.08 -15.36
CA LEU A 222 2.86 12.34 -15.19
C LEU A 222 1.98 13.47 -14.63
N GLY A 223 0.67 13.44 -14.90
CA GLY A 223 -0.30 14.36 -14.29
C GLY A 223 -0.20 15.81 -14.76
N HIS A 224 0.52 16.08 -15.86
CA HIS A 224 0.74 17.44 -16.35
C HIS A 224 -0.37 17.93 -17.29
N VAL A 225 -0.85 19.15 -17.03
CA VAL A 225 -1.98 19.79 -17.74
C VAL A 225 -1.74 20.04 -19.24
N ASN A 226 -0.49 19.95 -19.70
CA ASN A 226 -0.11 20.14 -21.10
C ASN A 226 -0.62 18.99 -22.00
N ALA A 227 -0.93 17.82 -21.44
CA ALA A 227 -1.47 16.67 -22.18
C ALA A 227 -3.00 16.72 -22.36
N VAL A 228 -3.69 17.64 -21.67
CA VAL A 228 -5.16 17.63 -21.56
C VAL A 228 -5.85 17.76 -22.92
N GLU A 229 -5.41 18.68 -23.77
CA GLU A 229 -6.05 18.92 -25.08
C GLU A 229 -5.95 17.67 -25.98
N SER A 230 -4.76 17.10 -26.14
CA SER A 230 -4.56 15.89 -26.95
C SER A 230 -5.33 14.68 -26.43
N LEU A 231 -5.42 14.52 -25.10
CA LEU A 231 -6.21 13.44 -24.49
C LEU A 231 -7.72 13.66 -24.65
N MET A 232 -8.19 14.91 -24.64
CA MET A 232 -9.59 15.24 -24.96
C MET A 232 -9.92 14.91 -26.42
N GLU A 233 -9.05 15.27 -27.35
CA GLU A 233 -9.20 14.94 -28.78
C GLU A 233 -9.35 13.42 -28.99
N ILE A 234 -8.49 12.60 -28.37
CA ILE A 234 -8.59 11.13 -28.42
C ILE A 234 -9.91 10.64 -27.83
N LEU A 235 -10.34 11.16 -26.68
CA LEU A 235 -11.58 10.74 -26.02
C LEU A 235 -12.82 11.03 -26.90
N GLU A 236 -12.82 12.17 -27.58
CA GLU A 236 -13.95 12.67 -28.38
C GLU A 236 -14.00 12.06 -29.79
N ASP A 237 -12.88 11.59 -30.33
CA ASP A 237 -12.84 10.96 -31.65
C ASP A 237 -13.53 9.58 -31.65
N THR A 238 -14.72 9.52 -32.24
CA THR A 238 -15.49 8.27 -32.37
C THR A 238 -14.92 7.28 -33.39
N SER A 239 -13.98 7.71 -34.24
CA SER A 239 -13.25 6.81 -35.15
C SER A 239 -12.06 6.13 -34.49
N GLU A 240 -11.65 6.64 -33.33
CA GLU A 240 -10.56 6.11 -32.54
C GLU A 240 -10.92 4.78 -31.88
N SER A 241 -9.91 3.97 -31.59
CA SER A 241 -10.09 2.72 -30.87
C SER A 241 -10.67 2.93 -29.47
N ASP A 242 -11.73 2.20 -29.13
CA ASP A 242 -12.39 2.29 -27.82
C ASP A 242 -11.41 2.17 -26.65
N ILE A 243 -10.38 1.33 -26.75
CA ILE A 243 -9.38 1.17 -25.68
C ILE A 243 -8.58 2.46 -25.45
N LEU A 244 -8.22 3.20 -26.50
CA LEU A 244 -7.49 4.46 -26.39
C LEU A 244 -8.38 5.56 -25.83
N ARG A 245 -9.65 5.57 -26.23
CA ARG A 245 -10.65 6.46 -25.65
C ARG A 245 -10.84 6.19 -24.16
N HIS A 246 -10.90 4.91 -23.75
CA HIS A 246 -10.99 4.52 -22.34
C HIS A 246 -9.79 5.01 -21.53
N TYR A 247 -8.58 4.76 -22.02
CA TYR A 247 -7.35 5.21 -21.37
C TYR A 247 -7.24 6.74 -21.32
N SER A 248 -7.77 7.44 -22.33
CA SER A 248 -7.80 8.90 -22.34
C SER A 248 -8.73 9.44 -21.26
N ALA A 249 -9.92 8.88 -21.11
CA ALA A 249 -10.81 9.22 -19.98
C ALA A 249 -10.12 9.00 -18.63
N ASP A 250 -9.48 7.85 -18.42
CA ASP A 250 -8.75 7.55 -17.18
C ASP A 250 -7.62 8.56 -16.91
N SER A 251 -6.83 8.86 -17.95
CA SER A 251 -5.67 9.77 -17.86
C SER A 251 -6.10 11.22 -17.61
N LEU A 252 -7.16 11.69 -18.26
CA LEU A 252 -7.77 13.00 -17.97
C LEU A 252 -8.27 13.09 -16.52
N GLY A 253 -8.86 12.00 -16.01
CA GLY A 253 -9.24 11.89 -14.60
C GLY A 253 -8.04 12.04 -13.67
N LYS A 254 -6.94 11.33 -13.93
CA LYS A 254 -5.71 11.40 -13.12
C LYS A 254 -5.06 12.78 -13.15
N ILE A 255 -5.04 13.45 -14.30
CA ILE A 255 -4.53 14.83 -14.43
C ILE A 255 -5.39 15.80 -13.63
N GLY A 256 -6.71 15.60 -13.58
CA GLY A 256 -7.61 16.39 -12.71
C GLY A 256 -7.82 17.84 -13.18
N ASP A 257 -7.52 18.16 -14.44
CA ASP A 257 -7.77 19.49 -15.00
C ASP A 257 -9.25 19.64 -15.41
N ALA A 258 -9.92 20.64 -14.83
CA ALA A 258 -11.36 20.86 -15.04
C ALA A 258 -11.75 21.14 -16.50
N ARG A 259 -10.79 21.53 -17.36
CA ARG A 259 -11.01 21.67 -18.81
C ARG A 259 -11.48 20.38 -19.47
N ALA A 260 -11.16 19.22 -18.89
CA ALA A 260 -11.55 17.90 -19.39
C ALA A 260 -13.02 17.52 -19.10
N LEU A 261 -13.68 18.21 -18.16
CA LEU A 261 -15.03 17.85 -17.71
C LEU A 261 -16.09 17.80 -18.83
N PRO A 262 -16.10 18.71 -19.83
CA PRO A 262 -17.03 18.62 -20.95
C PRO A 262 -16.87 17.33 -21.75
N ALA A 263 -15.64 16.94 -22.09
CA ALA A 263 -15.33 15.71 -22.84
C ALA A 263 -15.73 14.46 -22.06
N ILE A 264 -15.37 14.40 -20.76
CA ILE A 264 -15.73 13.29 -19.88
C ILE A 264 -17.26 13.17 -19.74
N ARG A 265 -17.98 14.30 -19.65
CA ARG A 265 -19.45 14.33 -19.60
C ARG A 265 -20.09 13.81 -20.89
N ALA A 266 -19.52 14.14 -22.05
CA ALA A 266 -19.97 13.61 -23.33
C ALA A 266 -19.80 12.08 -23.39
N ALA A 267 -18.65 11.56 -22.93
CA ALA A 267 -18.37 10.13 -22.85
C ALA A 267 -19.37 9.37 -21.95
N LEU A 268 -19.86 10.00 -20.87
CA LEU A 268 -20.90 9.43 -20.01
C LEU A 268 -22.26 9.27 -20.72
N SER A 269 -22.58 10.12 -21.69
CA SER A 269 -23.90 10.14 -22.35
C SER A 269 -23.94 9.33 -23.64
N GLY A 270 -22.84 9.33 -24.41
CA GLY A 270 -22.75 8.69 -25.73
C GLY A 270 -22.06 7.32 -25.74
N GLY A 271 -21.43 6.92 -24.63
CA GLY A 271 -20.60 5.71 -24.57
C GLY A 271 -21.36 4.40 -24.33
N ASP A 272 -20.72 3.31 -24.72
CA ASP A 272 -21.09 1.96 -24.27
C ASP A 272 -20.91 1.82 -22.74
N ALA A 273 -21.26 0.66 -22.18
CA ALA A 273 -21.18 0.50 -20.72
C ALA A 273 -19.75 0.63 -20.16
N THR A 274 -18.74 0.25 -20.96
CA THR A 274 -17.34 0.35 -20.59
C THR A 274 -16.90 1.81 -20.54
N MET A 275 -17.19 2.57 -21.59
CA MET A 275 -16.87 3.99 -21.69
C MET A 275 -17.55 4.79 -20.59
N ARG A 276 -18.83 4.50 -20.29
CA ARG A 276 -19.52 5.15 -19.16
C ARG A 276 -18.84 4.84 -17.83
N ALA A 277 -18.32 3.62 -17.63
CA ALA A 277 -17.62 3.26 -16.41
C ALA A 277 -16.29 4.03 -16.28
N TYR A 278 -15.52 4.15 -17.37
CA TYR A 278 -14.31 4.99 -17.41
C TYR A 278 -14.61 6.46 -17.20
N ALA A 279 -15.68 6.99 -17.80
CA ALA A 279 -16.09 8.37 -17.61
C ALA A 279 -16.47 8.64 -16.13
N VAL A 280 -17.24 7.75 -15.50
CA VAL A 280 -17.56 7.87 -14.06
C VAL A 280 -16.32 7.74 -13.18
N HIS A 281 -15.39 6.85 -13.51
CA HIS A 281 -14.11 6.74 -12.81
C HIS A 281 -13.32 8.05 -12.91
N ALA A 282 -13.21 8.63 -14.11
CA ALA A 282 -12.55 9.89 -14.34
C ALA A 282 -13.20 11.04 -13.56
N LEU A 283 -14.54 11.15 -13.61
CA LEU A 283 -15.30 12.14 -12.83
C LEU A 283 -15.04 12.02 -11.32
N SER A 284 -14.74 10.82 -10.80
CA SER A 284 -14.48 10.61 -9.37
C SER A 284 -13.20 11.33 -8.87
N ASN A 285 -12.32 11.75 -9.77
CA ASN A 285 -11.13 12.55 -9.49
C ASN A 285 -11.41 14.07 -9.45
N PHE A 286 -12.66 14.50 -9.58
CA PHE A 286 -13.09 15.90 -9.48
C PHE A 286 -14.06 16.14 -8.30
N PRO A 287 -13.69 15.80 -7.05
CA PRO A 287 -14.62 15.80 -5.91
C PRO A 287 -15.15 17.20 -5.53
N GLY A 288 -14.42 18.26 -5.89
CA GLY A 288 -14.78 19.65 -5.57
C GLY A 288 -15.94 20.22 -6.38
N GLU A 289 -16.30 19.58 -7.50
CA GLU A 289 -17.27 20.13 -8.46
C GLU A 289 -18.70 19.69 -8.12
N ASP A 290 -19.59 20.65 -7.82
CA ASP A 290 -21.02 20.38 -7.55
C ASP A 290 -21.70 19.62 -8.70
N ASP A 291 -21.36 19.98 -9.94
CA ASP A 291 -21.83 19.31 -11.15
C ASP A 291 -21.44 17.84 -11.18
N VAL A 292 -20.23 17.52 -10.74
CA VAL A 292 -19.71 16.14 -10.70
C VAL A 292 -20.50 15.31 -9.69
N ARG A 293 -20.75 15.84 -8.48
CA ARG A 293 -21.58 15.15 -7.48
C ARG A 293 -22.99 14.84 -8.02
N ARG A 294 -23.59 15.75 -8.78
CA ARG A 294 -24.88 15.52 -9.46
C ARG A 294 -24.79 14.44 -10.53
N LEU A 295 -23.75 14.44 -11.35
CA LEU A 295 -23.52 13.42 -12.39
C LEU A 295 -23.30 12.03 -11.78
N LEU A 296 -22.48 11.92 -10.74
CA LEU A 296 -22.23 10.66 -10.02
C LEU A 296 -23.54 10.13 -9.39
N THR A 297 -24.34 11.01 -8.78
CA THR A 297 -25.67 10.64 -8.26
C THR A 297 -26.58 10.11 -9.37
N ALA A 298 -26.57 10.73 -10.55
CA ALA A 298 -27.35 10.24 -11.69
C ALA A 298 -26.85 8.87 -12.19
N ALA A 299 -25.53 8.64 -12.20
CA ALA A 299 -24.91 7.39 -12.63
C ALA A 299 -25.26 6.18 -11.74
N LEU A 300 -25.76 6.39 -10.51
CA LEU A 300 -26.34 5.32 -9.68
C LEU A 300 -27.58 4.66 -10.32
N ARG A 301 -28.13 5.23 -11.39
CA ARG A 301 -29.28 4.69 -12.13
C ARG A 301 -28.87 3.91 -13.38
N ASP A 302 -27.58 3.80 -13.68
CA ASP A 302 -27.10 3.09 -14.87
C ASP A 302 -27.48 1.61 -14.85
N SER A 303 -27.72 1.02 -16.03
CA SER A 303 -28.03 -0.40 -16.17
C SER A 303 -26.84 -1.29 -15.83
N ASN A 304 -25.62 -0.83 -16.06
CA ASN A 304 -24.38 -1.55 -15.77
C ASN A 304 -23.96 -1.37 -14.30
N SER A 305 -23.67 -2.47 -13.59
CA SER A 305 -23.31 -2.42 -12.16
C SER A 305 -21.93 -1.84 -11.88
N GLN A 306 -20.99 -1.90 -12.84
CA GLN A 306 -19.67 -1.29 -12.71
C GLN A 306 -19.76 0.24 -12.71
N VAL A 307 -20.59 0.81 -13.59
CA VAL A 307 -20.88 2.26 -13.59
C VAL A 307 -21.43 2.69 -12.24
N ARG A 308 -22.41 1.96 -11.69
CA ARG A 308 -22.97 2.25 -10.36
C ARG A 308 -21.94 2.11 -9.24
N THR A 309 -21.03 1.14 -9.33
CA THR A 309 -19.96 0.94 -8.34
C THR A 309 -18.97 2.10 -8.35
N PHE A 310 -18.52 2.53 -9.52
CA PHE A 310 -17.64 3.71 -9.61
C PHE A 310 -18.34 4.98 -9.16
N ALA A 311 -19.63 5.13 -9.45
CA ALA A 311 -20.41 6.28 -8.98
C ALA A 311 -20.47 6.34 -7.44
N LEU A 312 -20.68 5.21 -6.78
CA LEU A 312 -20.63 5.10 -5.31
C LEU A 312 -19.26 5.51 -4.75
N ARG A 313 -18.16 5.02 -5.34
CA ARG A 313 -16.80 5.40 -4.94
C ARG A 313 -16.53 6.89 -5.14
N GLY A 314 -16.97 7.46 -6.26
CA GLY A 314 -16.86 8.90 -6.51
C GLY A 314 -17.62 9.73 -5.49
N LEU A 315 -18.85 9.32 -5.13
CA LEU A 315 -19.64 10.00 -4.10
C LEU A 315 -19.00 9.90 -2.71
N ALA A 316 -18.40 8.75 -2.38
CA ALA A 316 -17.63 8.57 -1.15
C ALA A 316 -16.41 9.49 -1.11
N ASN A 317 -15.62 9.53 -2.20
CA ASN A 317 -14.45 10.41 -2.33
C ASN A 317 -14.83 11.90 -2.20
N ALA A 318 -15.94 12.29 -2.82
CA ALA A 318 -16.47 13.65 -2.74
C ALA A 318 -17.18 13.97 -1.42
N LYS A 319 -17.33 13.00 -0.50
CA LYS A 319 -18.13 13.11 0.73
C LYS A 319 -19.50 13.73 0.48
N ALA A 320 -20.16 13.29 -0.60
CA ALA A 320 -21.41 13.87 -1.11
C ALA A 320 -22.62 13.46 -0.26
N VAL A 321 -22.71 13.98 0.97
CA VAL A 321 -23.77 13.64 1.94
C VAL A 321 -25.18 13.91 1.38
N GLU A 322 -25.33 14.90 0.50
CA GLU A 322 -26.59 15.20 -0.18
C GLU A 322 -27.12 14.03 -1.04
N ALA A 323 -26.25 13.11 -1.45
CA ALA A 323 -26.62 11.91 -2.21
C ALA A 323 -27.14 10.77 -1.32
N PHE A 324 -27.24 10.96 0.01
CA PHE A 324 -27.66 9.97 1.00
C PHE A 324 -28.85 9.12 0.52
N ASN A 325 -29.95 9.74 0.11
CA ASN A 325 -31.16 9.02 -0.29
C ASN A 325 -30.96 8.15 -1.54
N ALA A 326 -30.15 8.59 -2.49
CA ALA A 326 -29.84 7.82 -3.69
C ALA A 326 -28.94 6.62 -3.37
N VAL A 327 -27.92 6.83 -2.53
CA VAL A 327 -27.02 5.77 -2.06
C VAL A 327 -27.78 4.76 -1.20
N ARG A 328 -28.63 5.23 -0.29
CA ARG A 328 -29.52 4.39 0.52
C ARG A 328 -30.43 3.52 -0.36
N TYR A 329 -31.01 4.09 -1.42
CA TYR A 329 -31.82 3.29 -2.36
C TYR A 329 -31.00 2.15 -2.97
N ARG A 330 -29.75 2.42 -3.39
CA ARG A 330 -28.85 1.38 -3.91
C ARG A 330 -28.55 0.32 -2.86
N ALA A 331 -28.22 0.74 -1.64
CA ALA A 331 -27.95 -0.13 -0.51
C ALA A 331 -29.11 -1.10 -0.22
N GLU A 332 -30.37 -0.64 -0.36
CA GLU A 332 -31.57 -1.45 -0.09
C GLU A 332 -32.00 -2.33 -1.28
N ARG A 333 -31.90 -1.82 -2.52
CA ARG A 333 -32.65 -2.37 -3.66
C ARG A 333 -31.81 -2.66 -4.90
N ASP A 334 -30.51 -2.41 -4.91
CA ASP A 334 -29.71 -2.70 -6.10
C ASP A 334 -29.74 -4.21 -6.41
N PRO A 335 -29.94 -4.62 -7.68
CA PRO A 335 -29.95 -6.03 -8.05
C PRO A 335 -28.59 -6.71 -7.81
N ASP A 336 -27.47 -5.98 -7.94
CA ASP A 336 -26.13 -6.53 -7.72
C ASP A 336 -25.73 -6.38 -6.24
N GLN A 337 -25.45 -7.49 -5.57
CA GLN A 337 -25.05 -7.50 -4.16
C GLN A 337 -23.76 -6.72 -3.90
N ARG A 338 -22.83 -6.71 -4.86
CA ARG A 338 -21.58 -5.95 -4.74
C ARG A 338 -21.84 -4.45 -4.71
N VAL A 339 -22.81 -3.97 -5.50
CA VAL A 339 -23.25 -2.57 -5.47
C VAL A 339 -23.90 -2.23 -4.12
N ARG A 340 -24.71 -3.14 -3.55
CA ARG A 340 -25.29 -2.94 -2.20
C ARG A 340 -24.21 -2.79 -1.13
N MET A 341 -23.19 -3.65 -1.16
CA MET A 341 -22.07 -3.59 -0.20
C MET A 341 -21.22 -2.32 -0.38
N GLU A 342 -20.95 -1.91 -1.62
CA GLU A 342 -20.24 -0.65 -1.87
C GLU A 342 -21.06 0.56 -1.40
N ALA A 343 -22.38 0.50 -1.50
CA ALA A 343 -23.25 1.55 -0.98
C ALA A 343 -23.19 1.64 0.55
N TYR A 344 -22.98 0.52 1.27
CA TYR A 344 -22.78 0.56 2.72
C TYR A 344 -21.49 1.31 3.09
N LYS A 345 -20.40 1.04 2.37
CA LYS A 345 -19.13 1.79 2.53
C LYS A 345 -19.30 3.27 2.24
N THR A 346 -20.04 3.58 1.16
CA THR A 346 -20.33 4.96 0.78
C THR A 346 -21.11 5.68 1.87
N LEU A 347 -22.16 5.04 2.42
CA LEU A 347 -22.92 5.61 3.54
C LEU A 347 -22.05 5.81 4.77
N ALA A 348 -21.21 4.84 5.14
CA ALA A 348 -20.28 4.98 6.25
C ALA A 348 -19.32 6.16 6.07
N SER A 349 -18.82 6.37 4.85
CA SER A 349 -17.92 7.49 4.52
C SER A 349 -18.56 8.87 4.65
N PHE A 350 -19.90 8.97 4.59
CA PHE A 350 -20.60 10.22 4.85
C PHE A 350 -20.52 10.63 6.33
N GLY A 351 -20.32 9.68 7.24
CA GLY A 351 -20.12 9.95 8.67
C GLY A 351 -21.33 10.59 9.36
N SER A 352 -22.52 10.56 8.75
CA SER A 352 -23.73 11.17 9.33
C SER A 352 -24.44 10.18 10.26
N THR A 353 -25.16 10.72 11.24
CA THR A 353 -25.97 9.90 12.16
C THR A 353 -26.97 9.04 11.40
N GLU A 354 -27.61 9.58 10.37
CA GLU A 354 -28.58 8.85 9.54
C GLU A 354 -27.95 7.68 8.78
N ALA A 355 -26.68 7.80 8.38
CA ALA A 355 -25.94 6.73 7.73
C ALA A 355 -25.61 5.60 8.69
N PHE A 356 -25.15 5.92 9.89
CA PHE A 356 -24.88 4.91 10.91
C PHE A 356 -26.17 4.25 11.42
N ASP A 357 -27.24 5.02 11.62
CA ASP A 357 -28.56 4.48 11.98
C ASP A 357 -29.07 3.49 10.93
N PHE A 358 -28.92 3.82 9.64
CA PHE A 358 -29.23 2.90 8.55
C PHE A 358 -28.39 1.62 8.65
N LEU A 359 -27.07 1.71 8.83
CA LEU A 359 -26.20 0.54 8.92
C LEU A 359 -26.53 -0.33 10.14
N ARG A 360 -26.85 0.27 11.30
CA ARG A 360 -27.32 -0.44 12.49
C ARG A 360 -28.62 -1.20 12.20
N GLU A 361 -29.60 -0.57 11.57
CA GLU A 361 -30.84 -1.24 11.13
C GLU A 361 -30.54 -2.44 10.22
N ARG A 362 -29.61 -2.29 9.26
CA ARG A 362 -29.20 -3.39 8.37
C ARG A 362 -28.53 -4.54 9.12
N TYR A 363 -27.68 -4.23 10.10
CA TYR A 363 -27.03 -5.26 10.92
C TYR A 363 -28.02 -6.01 11.82
N GLU A 364 -28.98 -5.29 12.40
CA GLU A 364 -30.02 -5.83 13.29
C GLU A 364 -31.07 -6.69 12.57
N THR A 365 -31.33 -6.44 11.29
CA THR A 365 -32.41 -7.12 10.55
C THR A 365 -32.07 -8.58 10.26
N GLU A 366 -32.66 -9.51 11.02
CA GLU A 366 -32.41 -10.96 10.91
C GLU A 366 -32.72 -11.56 9.53
N THR A 367 -33.68 -11.00 8.80
CA THR A 367 -34.10 -11.49 7.48
C THR A 367 -33.12 -11.13 6.37
N LEU A 368 -32.17 -10.21 6.62
CA LEU A 368 -31.12 -9.90 5.65
C LEU A 368 -30.08 -11.01 5.61
N SER A 369 -29.53 -11.23 4.41
CA SER A 369 -28.44 -12.18 4.19
C SER A 369 -27.25 -11.90 5.10
N PHE A 370 -26.53 -12.96 5.49
CA PHE A 370 -25.31 -12.86 6.29
C PHE A 370 -24.31 -11.85 5.69
N GLU A 371 -24.12 -11.84 4.38
CA GLU A 371 -23.15 -11.00 3.69
C GLU A 371 -23.47 -9.50 3.85
N LEU A 372 -24.76 -9.12 3.85
CA LEU A 372 -25.16 -7.73 4.08
C LEU A 372 -25.05 -7.35 5.56
N ARG A 373 -25.49 -8.23 6.47
CA ARG A 373 -25.37 -7.97 7.91
C ARG A 373 -23.92 -7.83 8.34
N SER A 374 -23.04 -8.72 7.86
CA SER A 374 -21.60 -8.65 8.11
C SER A 374 -20.96 -7.41 7.49
N ALA A 375 -21.32 -7.04 6.26
CA ALA A 375 -20.85 -5.79 5.65
C ALA A 375 -21.24 -4.57 6.48
N ALA A 376 -22.48 -4.50 6.99
CA ALA A 376 -22.92 -3.43 7.87
C ALA A 376 -22.09 -3.39 9.16
N LEU A 377 -21.89 -4.52 9.82
CA LEU A 377 -21.06 -4.59 11.03
C LEU A 377 -19.64 -4.10 10.78
N THR A 378 -19.00 -4.52 9.69
CA THR A 378 -17.64 -4.07 9.35
C THR A 378 -17.57 -2.56 9.30
N GLN A 379 -18.54 -1.91 8.63
CA GLN A 379 -18.58 -0.45 8.53
C GLN A 379 -18.83 0.23 9.88
N LEU A 380 -19.70 -0.33 10.73
CA LEU A 380 -19.96 0.19 12.07
C LEU A 380 -18.72 0.06 12.96
N VAL A 381 -18.03 -1.08 12.94
CA VAL A 381 -16.82 -1.29 13.74
C VAL A 381 -15.67 -0.36 13.29
N GLU A 382 -15.53 -0.15 11.97
CA GLU A 382 -14.48 0.70 11.41
C GLU A 382 -14.72 2.20 11.64
N HIS A 383 -15.98 2.66 11.60
CA HIS A 383 -16.30 4.09 11.55
C HIS A 383 -17.13 4.62 12.71
N ASP A 384 -17.88 3.77 13.44
CA ASP A 384 -18.78 4.19 14.52
C ASP A 384 -18.97 3.10 15.59
N LEU A 385 -17.85 2.58 16.14
CA LEU A 385 -17.91 1.50 17.12
C LEU A 385 -18.71 1.91 18.36
N SER A 386 -18.36 3.06 18.95
CA SER A 386 -18.98 3.54 20.20
C SER A 386 -20.48 3.78 20.06
N GLY A 387 -20.92 4.37 18.95
CA GLY A 387 -22.35 4.57 18.67
C GLY A 387 -23.12 3.28 18.39
N SER A 388 -22.42 2.19 18.10
CA SER A 388 -23.03 0.92 17.65
C SER A 388 -23.00 -0.20 18.69
N ILE A 389 -22.45 0.05 19.89
CA ILE A 389 -22.34 -0.97 20.96
C ILE A 389 -23.70 -1.55 21.31
N GLU A 390 -24.74 -0.72 21.45
CA GLU A 390 -26.09 -1.19 21.82
C GLU A 390 -26.66 -2.14 20.75
N SER A 391 -26.55 -1.78 19.47
CA SER A 391 -26.96 -2.64 18.35
C SER A 391 -26.17 -3.93 18.29
N ILE A 392 -24.85 -3.88 18.55
CA ILE A 392 -23.97 -5.05 18.66
C ILE A 392 -24.46 -5.99 19.77
N GLN A 393 -24.69 -5.46 20.97
CA GLN A 393 -25.19 -6.24 22.10
C GLN A 393 -26.56 -6.86 21.81
N LYS A 394 -27.46 -6.11 21.17
CA LYS A 394 -28.79 -6.60 20.77
C LYS A 394 -28.70 -7.78 19.81
N VAL A 395 -27.88 -7.69 18.76
CA VAL A 395 -27.70 -8.80 17.81
C VAL A 395 -27.06 -10.00 18.49
N ILE A 396 -26.05 -9.79 19.33
CA ILE A 396 -25.41 -10.87 20.08
C ILE A 396 -26.44 -11.58 20.99
N ALA A 397 -27.27 -10.83 21.71
CA ALA A 397 -28.30 -11.41 22.58
C ALA A 397 -29.33 -12.26 21.80
N VAL A 398 -29.75 -11.82 20.62
CA VAL A 398 -30.67 -12.56 19.75
C VAL A 398 -30.04 -13.84 19.19
N GLU A 399 -28.74 -13.79 18.90
CA GLU A 399 -28.02 -14.87 18.21
C GLU A 399 -27.32 -15.85 19.17
N TRP A 400 -27.21 -15.51 20.46
CA TRP A 400 -26.42 -16.22 21.49
C TRP A 400 -26.71 -17.72 21.54
N ASP A 401 -27.99 -18.10 21.62
CA ASP A 401 -28.40 -19.50 21.76
C ASP A 401 -28.63 -20.21 20.41
N LYS A 402 -28.47 -19.50 19.29
CA LYS A 402 -28.69 -20.09 17.96
C LYS A 402 -27.50 -20.97 17.58
N ARG A 403 -27.78 -22.26 17.34
CA ARG A 403 -26.77 -23.20 16.85
C ARG A 403 -26.17 -22.71 15.52
N ASN A 404 -24.83 -22.67 15.46
CA ASN A 404 -24.07 -22.30 14.26
C ASN A 404 -24.42 -20.92 13.69
N SER A 405 -24.70 -19.92 14.54
CA SER A 405 -24.93 -18.56 14.08
C SER A 405 -23.68 -17.97 13.40
N ARG A 406 -23.71 -17.91 12.06
CA ARG A 406 -22.64 -17.31 11.24
C ARG A 406 -22.42 -15.84 11.60
N ILE A 407 -23.50 -15.11 11.90
CA ILE A 407 -23.41 -13.68 12.22
C ILE A 407 -22.81 -13.46 13.61
N LEU A 408 -23.11 -14.30 14.59
CA LEU A 408 -22.48 -14.25 15.91
C LEU A 408 -20.98 -14.54 15.80
N ASP A 409 -20.60 -15.60 15.07
CA ASP A 409 -19.19 -15.93 14.82
C ASP A 409 -18.44 -14.76 14.18
N HIS A 410 -18.98 -14.20 13.09
CA HIS A 410 -18.38 -13.05 12.43
C HIS A 410 -18.28 -11.83 13.36
N THR A 411 -19.31 -11.58 14.18
CA THR A 411 -19.34 -10.47 15.14
C THR A 411 -18.25 -10.64 16.19
N ALA A 412 -18.22 -11.77 16.90
CA ALA A 412 -17.24 -12.03 17.94
C ALA A 412 -15.80 -12.01 17.38
N ARG A 413 -15.58 -12.59 16.19
CA ARG A 413 -14.28 -12.54 15.51
C ARG A 413 -13.85 -11.11 15.24
N SER A 414 -14.71 -10.30 14.63
CA SER A 414 -14.43 -8.90 14.29
C SER A 414 -14.08 -8.07 15.54
N LEU A 415 -14.85 -8.24 16.62
CA LEU A 415 -14.62 -7.49 17.85
C LEU A 415 -13.37 -7.95 18.60
N SER A 416 -13.00 -9.23 18.52
CA SER A 416 -11.86 -9.80 19.26
C SER A 416 -10.48 -9.29 18.81
N THR A 417 -10.39 -8.68 17.63
CA THR A 417 -9.16 -8.12 17.08
C THR A 417 -8.93 -6.66 17.49
N LEU A 418 -9.91 -6.03 18.15
CA LEU A 418 -9.85 -4.62 18.55
C LEU A 418 -9.08 -4.45 19.86
N ASP A 419 -8.33 -3.34 19.96
CA ASP A 419 -7.69 -2.85 21.19
C ASP A 419 -8.54 -1.69 21.74
N THR A 420 -9.60 -2.03 22.47
CA THR A 420 -10.57 -1.11 23.06
C THR A 420 -11.11 -1.64 24.39
N ASN A 421 -11.24 -0.75 25.37
CA ASN A 421 -11.81 -1.08 26.69
C ASN A 421 -13.35 -1.04 26.70
N GLN A 422 -13.99 -0.46 25.67
CA GLN A 422 -15.44 -0.26 25.61
C GLN A 422 -16.23 -1.59 25.55
N LEU A 423 -15.55 -2.67 25.15
CA LEU A 423 -16.15 -3.98 24.94
C LEU A 423 -15.72 -5.00 26.01
N ASN A 424 -15.04 -4.57 27.08
CA ASN A 424 -14.49 -5.47 28.09
C ASN A 424 -15.53 -6.45 28.66
N GLU A 425 -16.70 -5.95 29.05
CA GLU A 425 -17.77 -6.82 29.59
C GLU A 425 -18.25 -7.85 28.56
N LEU A 426 -18.33 -7.46 27.28
CA LEU A 426 -18.70 -8.35 26.20
C LEU A 426 -17.62 -9.41 25.92
N TYR A 427 -16.34 -9.03 25.99
CA TYR A 427 -15.24 -9.99 25.86
C TYR A 427 -15.24 -11.02 26.98
N VAL A 428 -15.55 -10.59 28.21
CA VAL A 428 -15.69 -11.50 29.35
C VAL A 428 -16.86 -12.45 29.14
N SER A 429 -18.02 -11.97 28.66
CA SER A 429 -19.18 -12.84 28.47
C SER A 429 -18.93 -13.96 27.44
N PHE A 430 -18.07 -13.75 26.45
CA PHE A 430 -17.68 -14.81 25.51
C PHE A 430 -16.96 -15.99 26.18
N LEU A 431 -16.28 -15.78 27.32
CA LEU A 431 -15.66 -16.86 28.09
C LEU A 431 -16.68 -17.81 28.72
N ASP A 432 -17.91 -17.34 28.93
CA ASP A 432 -19.03 -18.11 29.51
C ASP A 432 -19.85 -18.84 28.45
N HIS A 433 -19.60 -18.60 27.16
CA HIS A 433 -20.36 -19.19 26.08
C HIS A 433 -20.04 -20.70 25.92
N PRO A 434 -21.02 -21.60 25.67
CA PRO A 434 -20.77 -23.04 25.55
C PRO A 434 -19.99 -23.43 24.29
N ASP A 435 -20.10 -22.64 23.22
CA ASP A 435 -19.29 -22.80 22.00
C ASP A 435 -17.82 -22.43 22.22
N ILE A 436 -16.93 -23.35 21.85
CA ILE A 436 -15.48 -23.22 22.02
C ILE A 436 -14.93 -22.06 21.19
N THR A 437 -15.49 -21.78 20.01
CA THR A 437 -15.04 -20.69 19.14
C THR A 437 -15.28 -19.34 19.81
N MET A 438 -16.45 -19.16 20.43
CA MET A 438 -16.75 -17.97 21.23
C MET A 438 -15.76 -17.80 22.39
N GLN A 439 -15.50 -18.86 23.14
CA GLN A 439 -14.50 -18.83 24.22
C GLN A 439 -13.11 -18.44 23.69
N LEU A 440 -12.69 -18.97 22.55
CA LEU A 440 -11.41 -18.59 21.91
C LEU A 440 -11.36 -17.10 21.55
N TYR A 441 -12.44 -16.52 21.03
CA TYR A 441 -12.51 -15.07 20.77
C TYR A 441 -12.44 -14.27 22.07
N GLY A 442 -13.16 -14.68 23.11
CA GLY A 442 -13.10 -14.06 24.44
C GLY A 442 -11.69 -14.05 25.02
N ILE A 443 -11.00 -15.21 25.01
CA ILE A 443 -9.63 -15.35 25.53
C ILE A 443 -8.67 -14.41 24.79
N ARG A 444 -8.73 -14.38 23.45
CA ARG A 444 -7.87 -13.49 22.65
C ARG A 444 -8.14 -12.03 22.96
N ALA A 445 -9.42 -11.64 23.03
CA ALA A 445 -9.81 -10.27 23.30
C ALA A 445 -9.40 -9.82 24.71
N VAL A 446 -9.60 -10.67 25.73
CA VAL A 446 -9.17 -10.45 27.11
C VAL A 446 -7.66 -10.24 27.20
N GLY A 447 -6.87 -11.12 26.56
CA GLY A 447 -5.42 -11.01 26.50
C GLY A 447 -4.96 -9.71 25.85
N ARG A 448 -5.47 -9.44 24.63
CA ARG A 448 -5.14 -8.25 23.84
C ARG A 448 -5.44 -6.94 24.58
N ASN A 449 -6.60 -6.88 25.23
CA ASN A 449 -7.07 -5.71 25.97
C ASN A 449 -6.60 -5.68 27.43
N ARG A 450 -5.79 -6.66 27.85
CA ARG A 450 -5.17 -6.74 29.17
C ARG A 450 -6.19 -6.60 30.31
N ILE A 451 -7.31 -7.32 30.21
CA ILE A 451 -8.35 -7.31 31.24
C ILE A 451 -7.87 -8.11 32.45
N THR A 452 -7.10 -7.46 33.33
CA THR A 452 -6.39 -8.10 34.46
C THR A 452 -7.31 -8.79 35.45
N SER A 453 -8.57 -8.35 35.57
CA SER A 453 -9.59 -9.00 36.39
C SER A 453 -9.92 -10.43 35.96
N GLN A 454 -9.52 -10.85 34.75
CA GLN A 454 -9.73 -12.20 34.23
C GLN A 454 -8.46 -13.06 34.23
N ARG A 455 -7.35 -12.60 34.82
CA ARG A 455 -6.07 -13.34 34.83
C ARG A 455 -6.23 -14.74 35.43
N GLU A 456 -6.76 -14.84 36.64
CA GLU A 456 -6.96 -16.12 37.34
C GLU A 456 -7.84 -17.07 36.50
N ARG A 457 -8.89 -16.53 35.87
CA ARG A 457 -9.76 -17.30 34.99
C ARG A 457 -9.01 -17.85 33.78
N LEU A 458 -8.11 -17.07 33.18
CA LEU A 458 -7.28 -17.53 32.07
C LEU A 458 -6.23 -18.57 32.51
N GLU A 459 -5.68 -18.45 33.71
CA GLU A 459 -4.76 -19.44 34.30
C GLU A 459 -5.47 -20.79 34.47
N THR A 460 -6.67 -20.81 35.05
CA THR A 460 -7.51 -22.02 35.16
C THR A 460 -7.80 -22.62 33.78
N ILE A 461 -8.13 -21.80 32.77
CA ILE A 461 -8.36 -22.29 31.40
C ILE A 461 -7.07 -22.85 30.80
N ALA A 462 -5.91 -22.25 31.06
CA ALA A 462 -4.61 -22.69 30.54
C ALA A 462 -4.17 -24.06 31.10
N GLU A 463 -4.61 -24.41 32.30
CA GLU A 463 -4.29 -25.66 33.00
C GLU A 463 -5.35 -26.74 32.73
N ASP A 464 -6.62 -26.42 32.99
CA ASP A 464 -7.66 -27.43 33.20
C ASP A 464 -8.67 -27.56 32.04
N ALA A 465 -8.69 -26.61 31.08
CA ALA A 465 -9.70 -26.66 30.03
C ALA A 465 -9.59 -27.96 29.21
N PRO A 466 -10.69 -28.67 28.91
CA PRO A 466 -10.63 -29.96 28.22
C PRO A 466 -10.06 -29.84 26.80
N ASN A 467 -10.34 -28.72 26.12
CA ASN A 467 -9.89 -28.48 24.75
C ASN A 467 -8.46 -27.89 24.71
N GLN A 468 -7.58 -28.51 23.91
CA GLN A 468 -6.19 -28.09 23.77
C GLN A 468 -6.03 -26.68 23.17
N ALA A 469 -6.91 -26.27 22.25
CA ALA A 469 -6.86 -24.94 21.64
C ALA A 469 -7.16 -23.84 22.67
N LEU A 470 -8.10 -24.08 23.61
CA LEU A 470 -8.37 -23.16 24.72
C LEU A 470 -7.13 -23.00 25.60
N ARG A 471 -6.52 -24.13 26.02
CA ARG A 471 -5.30 -24.10 26.83
C ARG A 471 -4.17 -23.31 26.17
N ARG A 472 -3.90 -23.58 24.89
CA ARG A 472 -2.86 -22.87 24.11
C ARG A 472 -3.15 -21.38 23.98
N THR A 473 -4.39 -21.02 23.65
CA THR A 473 -4.79 -19.62 23.45
C THR A 473 -4.76 -18.82 24.75
N ALA A 474 -5.13 -19.44 25.88
CA ALA A 474 -5.07 -18.82 27.21
C ALA A 474 -3.63 -18.52 27.65
N ARG A 475 -2.68 -19.44 27.39
CA ARG A 475 -1.25 -19.19 27.65
C ARG A 475 -0.72 -18.02 26.84
N ALA A 476 -0.98 -17.99 25.54
CA ALA A 476 -0.59 -16.87 24.68
C ALA A 476 -1.22 -15.53 25.14
N ALA A 477 -2.47 -15.56 25.59
CA ALA A 477 -3.14 -14.39 26.16
C ALA A 477 -2.44 -13.90 27.44
N LEU A 478 -2.10 -14.80 28.37
CA LEU A 478 -1.36 -14.47 29.61
C LEU A 478 0.03 -13.91 29.32
N GLU A 479 0.75 -14.47 28.34
CA GLU A 479 2.04 -13.93 27.87
C GLU A 479 1.87 -12.50 27.34
N SER A 480 0.85 -12.26 26.49
CA SER A 480 0.58 -10.92 25.95
C SER A 480 0.23 -9.88 27.02
N MET A 481 -0.35 -10.32 28.14
CA MET A 481 -0.65 -9.48 29.29
C MET A 481 0.60 -9.09 30.09
N ASN A 482 1.67 -9.90 30.05
CA ASN A 482 2.89 -9.71 30.83
C ASN A 482 3.98 -8.93 30.08
N LEU A 483 3.88 -8.76 28.76
CA LEU A 483 4.84 -7.97 27.98
C LEU A 483 4.72 -6.46 28.30
N ASN A 484 5.77 -5.89 28.90
CA ASN A 484 5.92 -4.48 29.25
C ASN A 484 5.76 -3.54 28.04
N SER A 485 5.25 -2.34 28.31
CA SER A 485 4.77 -1.29 27.40
C SER A 485 5.84 -0.52 26.59
N SER A 486 6.86 -1.15 26.02
CA SER A 486 7.90 -0.42 25.25
C SER A 486 7.69 -0.35 23.73
N LYS A 487 6.63 -0.95 23.18
CA LYS A 487 6.28 -0.83 21.75
C LYS A 487 4.79 -0.58 21.57
N ARG A 488 4.35 0.66 21.80
CA ARG A 488 3.10 1.18 21.25
C ARG A 488 3.43 2.46 20.48
N GLU A 489 3.95 2.31 19.27
CA GLU A 489 3.64 3.32 18.25
C GLU A 489 2.18 3.12 17.84
N PRO A 490 1.37 4.18 17.84
CA PRO A 490 0.05 4.10 17.23
C PRO A 490 0.27 3.84 15.74
N VAL A 491 -0.28 2.74 15.22
CA VAL A 491 -0.46 2.58 13.78
C VAL A 491 -1.49 3.63 13.36
N ASN A 492 -0.98 4.83 13.07
CA ASN A 492 -1.70 5.85 12.34
C ASN A 492 -1.98 5.28 10.95
N ARG A 493 -3.15 4.69 10.75
CA ARG A 493 -3.69 4.50 9.41
C ARG A 493 -4.07 5.90 8.92
N ALA A 494 -3.16 6.47 8.13
CA ALA A 494 -3.35 7.74 7.47
C ALA A 494 -4.57 7.68 6.51
N HIS A 495 -5.37 8.74 6.63
CA HIS A 495 -6.41 9.32 5.76
C HIS A 495 -7.16 8.46 4.74
#